data_AF-A0A2E5GV73-F1
#
_entry.id   AF-A0A2E5GV73-F1
#
_cell.length_a   1.000
_cell.length_b   1.000
_cell.length_c   1.000
_cell.angle_alpha   90.00
_cell.angle_beta   90.00
_cell.angle_gamma   90.00
#
_symmetry.space_group_name_H-M   'P 1'
#
loop_
_entity.id
_entity.type
_entity.pdbx_description
1 polymer ?
#
loop_
_entity_poly.entity_id
_entity_poly.type
_entity_poly.pdbx_seq_one_letter_code
_entity_poly.pdbx_strand_id
1 'polypeptide(L)'
;MIKYILIILLMIPLNLVANKKKKADIEAIKAMCGCMDIKFEFAETISPNKDYKFYKNYLSRGTELAFVVEENPNKLVIQHLLVIMDTMVIKHWRQDWVYEGNEMFVYDKNQRWTKKILTKEETKGKWIQKVYQVDDSPRYEGIGSWIKVDGKTYWESTTDAPLPRREYSKRSDYNVLQRTNR
;
A
#
# COMPACT_ATOMS: atom_id res chain seq x y z
N MET A 1 -25.08 -12.65 -57.85
CA MET A 1 -24.57 -11.44 -57.17
C MET A 1 -24.46 -11.74 -55.68
N ILE A 2 -23.28 -12.12 -55.19
CA ILE A 2 -23.04 -12.39 -53.76
C ILE A 2 -22.41 -11.12 -53.18
N LYS A 3 -23.17 -10.40 -52.35
CA LYS A 3 -22.71 -9.20 -51.62
C LYS A 3 -21.91 -9.68 -50.41
N TYR A 4 -20.59 -9.56 -50.46
CA TYR A 4 -19.74 -9.74 -49.28
C TYR A 4 -19.94 -8.53 -48.36
N ILE A 5 -20.58 -8.74 -47.20
CA ILE A 5 -20.62 -7.77 -46.11
C ILE A 5 -19.31 -7.92 -45.35
N LEU A 6 -18.43 -6.94 -45.51
CA LEU A 6 -17.17 -6.84 -44.77
C LEU A 6 -17.49 -6.32 -43.36
N ILE A 7 -17.52 -7.21 -42.36
CA ILE A 7 -17.63 -6.81 -40.96
C ILE A 7 -16.24 -6.34 -40.51
N ILE A 8 -16.02 -5.03 -40.47
CA ILE A 8 -14.87 -4.43 -39.79
C ILE A 8 -15.09 -4.59 -38.29
N LEU A 9 -14.42 -5.58 -37.71
CA LEU A 9 -14.32 -5.74 -36.27
C LEU A 9 -13.48 -4.59 -35.73
N LEU A 10 -14.11 -3.64 -35.03
CA LEU A 10 -13.43 -2.54 -34.35
C LEU A 10 -12.52 -3.13 -33.24
N MET A 11 -11.26 -3.42 -33.57
CA MET A 11 -10.25 -3.71 -32.57
C MET A 11 -9.91 -2.41 -31.85
N ILE A 12 -10.54 -2.18 -30.70
CA ILE A 12 -10.10 -1.12 -29.79
C ILE A 12 -8.66 -1.45 -29.40
N PRO A 13 -7.69 -0.56 -29.64
CA PRO A 13 -6.30 -0.83 -29.29
C PRO A 13 -6.16 -0.95 -27.77
N LEU A 14 -5.66 -2.10 -27.28
CA LEU A 14 -5.45 -2.39 -25.85
C LEU A 14 -4.69 -1.28 -25.10
N ASN A 15 -3.80 -0.58 -25.80
CA ASN A 15 -2.99 0.51 -25.25
C ASN A 15 -3.84 1.68 -24.72
N LEU A 16 -4.99 1.98 -25.35
CA LEU A 16 -5.86 3.07 -24.91
C LEU A 16 -6.52 2.74 -23.56
N VAL A 17 -6.93 1.47 -23.38
CA VAL A 17 -7.57 0.98 -22.16
C VAL A 17 -6.59 0.93 -21.00
N ALA A 18 -5.37 0.44 -21.23
CA ALA A 18 -4.32 0.39 -20.21
C ALA A 18 -3.95 1.80 -19.71
N ASN A 19 -3.83 2.78 -20.62
CA ASN A 19 -3.52 4.16 -20.26
C ASN A 19 -4.66 4.81 -19.45
N LYS A 20 -5.92 4.56 -19.83
CA LYS A 20 -7.09 5.01 -19.06
C LYS A 20 -7.14 4.40 -17.66
N LYS A 21 -6.86 3.10 -17.54
CA LYS A 21 -6.80 2.41 -16.24
C LYS A 21 -5.72 3.04 -15.35
N LYS A 22 -4.50 3.17 -15.86
CA LYS A 22 -3.37 3.73 -15.10
C LYS A 22 -3.66 5.16 -14.60
N LYS A 23 -4.29 5.99 -15.42
CA LYS A 23 -4.73 7.32 -14.98
C LYS A 23 -5.72 7.24 -13.81
N ALA A 24 -6.70 6.34 -13.88
CA ALA A 24 -7.64 6.11 -12.78
C ALA A 24 -6.95 5.60 -11.50
N ASP A 25 -5.94 4.74 -11.64
CA ASP A 25 -5.11 4.28 -10.52
C ASP A 25 -4.35 5.45 -9.86
N ILE A 26 -3.77 6.36 -10.66
CA ILE A 26 -3.10 7.57 -10.17
C ILE A 26 -4.06 8.46 -9.39
N GLU A 27 -5.27 8.71 -9.91
CA GLU A 27 -6.28 9.49 -9.20
C GLU A 27 -6.70 8.82 -7.89
N ALA A 28 -6.81 7.48 -7.86
CA ALA A 28 -7.13 6.74 -6.64
C ALA A 28 -6.03 6.84 -5.58
N ILE A 29 -4.75 6.78 -5.99
CA ILE A 29 -3.59 7.00 -5.11
C ILE A 29 -3.61 8.42 -4.54
N LYS A 30 -3.83 9.44 -5.39
CA LYS A 30 -3.89 10.84 -4.95
C LYS A 30 -5.09 11.14 -4.07
N ALA A 31 -6.20 10.41 -4.22
CA ALA A 31 -7.36 10.54 -3.35
C ALA A 31 -7.08 10.13 -1.89
N MET A 32 -5.94 9.47 -1.62
CA MET A 32 -5.45 9.24 -0.25
C MET A 32 -4.87 10.50 0.40
N CYS A 33 -4.63 11.57 -0.36
CA CYS A 33 -4.13 12.83 0.16
C CYS A 33 -5.23 13.67 0.82
N GLY A 34 -4.84 14.54 1.75
CA GLY A 34 -5.74 15.42 2.50
C GLY A 34 -5.45 15.43 3.99
N CYS A 35 -6.26 16.18 4.72
CA CYS A 35 -6.28 16.17 6.19
C CYS A 35 -7.27 15.12 6.68
N MET A 36 -6.86 14.28 7.62
CA MET A 36 -7.69 13.20 8.15
C MET A 36 -7.43 12.94 9.62
N ASP A 37 -8.49 12.65 10.37
CA ASP A 37 -8.38 12.10 11.71
C ASP A 37 -8.22 10.59 11.62
N ILE A 38 -7.04 10.11 11.97
CA ILE A 38 -6.70 8.69 11.96
C ILE A 38 -6.99 8.09 13.35
N LYS A 39 -7.61 6.91 13.33
CA LYS A 39 -7.84 6.08 14.51
C LYS A 39 -7.10 4.77 14.33
N PHE A 40 -6.33 4.41 15.34
CA PHE A 40 -5.66 3.12 15.40
C PHE A 40 -6.33 2.27 16.46
N GLU A 41 -6.89 1.15 16.02
CA GLU A 41 -7.56 0.19 16.87
C GLU A 41 -6.70 -1.07 17.00
N PHE A 42 -6.33 -1.39 18.23
CA PHE A 42 -5.49 -2.54 18.53
C PHE A 42 -6.30 -3.56 19.29
N ALA A 43 -6.60 -4.67 18.61
CA ALA A 43 -7.32 -5.78 19.17
C ALA A 43 -6.74 -7.09 18.63
N GLU A 44 -6.63 -8.07 19.52
CA GLU A 44 -6.31 -9.44 19.17
C GLU A 44 -7.62 -10.23 19.13
N THR A 45 -7.88 -10.88 18.01
CA THR A 45 -9.20 -11.48 17.74
C THR A 45 -9.19 -12.99 17.91
N ILE A 46 -8.12 -13.66 17.47
CA ILE A 46 -8.03 -15.12 17.40
C ILE A 46 -6.59 -15.53 17.73
N SER A 47 -6.42 -16.63 18.45
CA SER A 47 -5.14 -17.31 18.64
C SER A 47 -5.31 -18.82 18.42
N PRO A 48 -4.39 -19.49 17.70
CA PRO A 48 -4.40 -20.94 17.59
C PRO A 48 -4.00 -21.63 18.91
N ASN A 49 -3.36 -20.91 19.83
CA ASN A 49 -3.00 -21.42 21.15
C ASN A 49 -4.17 -21.20 22.12
N LYS A 50 -4.71 -22.30 22.66
CA LYS A 50 -5.85 -22.29 23.61
C LYS A 50 -5.53 -21.60 24.94
N ASP A 51 -4.26 -21.61 25.34
CA ASP A 51 -3.82 -21.00 26.60
C ASP A 51 -3.35 -19.55 26.42
N TYR A 52 -3.48 -18.99 25.22
CA TYR A 52 -3.08 -17.62 24.92
C TYR A 52 -3.94 -16.62 25.68
N LYS A 53 -3.30 -15.74 26.43
CA LYS A 53 -3.96 -14.63 27.10
C LYS A 53 -3.82 -13.38 26.25
N PHE A 54 -4.93 -12.93 25.71
CA PHE A 54 -4.99 -11.72 24.89
C PHE A 54 -4.55 -10.48 25.67
N TYR A 55 -3.82 -9.60 24.99
CA TYR A 55 -3.49 -8.29 25.51
C TYR A 55 -4.73 -7.39 25.53
N LYS A 56 -4.72 -6.39 26.43
CA LYS A 56 -5.82 -5.42 26.49
C LYS A 56 -5.90 -4.62 25.20
N ASN A 57 -7.11 -4.52 24.66
CA ASN A 57 -7.39 -3.64 23.54
C ASN A 57 -7.07 -2.19 23.93
N TYR A 58 -6.56 -1.43 22.98
CA TYR A 58 -6.33 0.00 23.17
C TYR A 58 -6.54 0.78 21.88
N LEU A 59 -6.81 2.06 22.05
CA LEU A 59 -7.04 3.00 20.96
C LEU A 59 -5.94 4.05 20.97
N SER A 60 -5.52 4.46 19.78
CA SER A 60 -4.72 5.66 19.59
C SER A 60 -5.34 6.50 18.48
N ARG A 61 -5.09 7.81 18.48
CA ARG A 61 -5.61 8.74 17.49
C ARG A 61 -4.54 9.76 17.12
N GLY A 62 -4.72 10.39 15.97
CA GLY A 62 -3.97 11.55 15.56
C GLY A 62 -4.61 12.23 14.37
N THR A 63 -4.11 13.40 14.02
CA THR A 63 -4.52 14.11 12.81
C THR A 63 -3.36 14.10 11.83
N GLU A 64 -3.60 13.65 10.61
CA GLU A 64 -2.59 13.45 9.58
C GLU A 64 -2.86 14.33 8.37
N LEU A 65 -1.79 14.91 7.82
CA LEU A 65 -1.80 15.58 6.53
C LEU A 65 -0.97 14.74 5.56
N ALA A 66 -1.63 14.27 4.50
CA ALA A 66 -1.01 13.51 3.42
C ALA A 66 -0.98 14.35 2.14
N PHE A 67 0.17 14.44 1.47
CA PHE A 67 0.31 15.19 0.23
C PHE A 67 1.38 14.61 -0.70
N VAL A 68 1.23 14.86 -1.99
CA VAL A 68 2.17 14.43 -3.02
C VAL A 68 3.43 15.29 -2.97
N VAL A 69 4.60 14.66 -2.93
CA VAL A 69 5.91 15.32 -2.95
C VAL A 69 6.72 15.00 -4.20
N GLU A 70 6.37 13.95 -4.94
CA GLU A 70 6.93 13.63 -6.25
C GLU A 70 5.83 13.07 -7.14
N GLU A 71 5.75 13.54 -8.38
CA GLU A 71 4.83 13.01 -9.38
C GLU A 71 5.53 12.88 -10.73
N ASN A 72 5.60 11.63 -11.18
CA ASN A 72 6.13 11.22 -12.48
C ASN A 72 5.16 10.20 -13.11
N PRO A 73 5.20 9.98 -14.44
CA PRO A 73 4.27 9.07 -15.10
C PRO A 73 4.21 7.65 -14.52
N ASN A 74 5.28 7.16 -13.89
CA ASN A 74 5.37 5.82 -13.30
C ASN A 74 5.62 5.84 -11.79
N LYS A 75 5.64 7.02 -11.15
CA LYS A 75 5.99 7.14 -9.72
C LYS A 75 5.23 8.26 -9.06
N LEU A 76 4.63 7.96 -7.90
CA LEU A 76 4.06 8.95 -7.00
C LEU A 76 4.70 8.76 -5.62
N VAL A 77 5.05 9.86 -4.96
CA VAL A 77 5.51 9.82 -3.57
C VAL A 77 4.58 10.66 -2.74
N ILE A 78 4.02 10.06 -1.68
CA ILE A 78 3.13 10.73 -0.73
C ILE A 78 3.85 10.79 0.61
N GLN A 79 4.01 12.01 1.13
CA GLN A 79 4.50 12.25 2.47
C GLN A 79 3.32 12.43 3.42
N HIS A 80 3.40 11.77 4.56
CA HIS A 80 2.45 11.94 5.65
C HIS A 80 3.11 12.64 6.83
N LEU A 81 2.43 13.67 7.35
CA LEU A 81 2.80 14.41 8.55
C LEU A 81 1.74 14.19 9.61
N LEU A 82 2.17 13.95 10.84
CA LEU A 82 1.28 13.77 11.99
C LEU A 82 1.33 15.01 12.87
N VAL A 83 0.16 15.53 13.22
CA VAL A 83 -0.02 16.59 14.21
C VAL A 83 -0.34 15.95 15.55
N ILE A 84 0.44 16.29 16.58
CA ILE A 84 0.27 15.80 17.94
C ILE A 84 0.08 17.00 18.88
N MET A 85 -0.85 16.87 19.83
CA MET A 85 -1.19 17.92 20.82
C MET A 85 -1.49 19.29 20.18
N ASP A 86 -2.03 19.29 18.96
CA ASP A 86 -2.42 20.48 18.18
C ASP A 86 -1.29 21.51 17.93
N THR A 87 -0.04 21.15 18.25
CA THR A 87 1.09 22.11 18.30
C THR A 87 2.36 21.58 17.68
N MET A 88 2.48 20.25 17.52
CA MET A 88 3.70 19.62 17.03
C MET A 88 3.44 18.87 15.72
N VAL A 89 4.15 19.25 14.67
CA VAL A 89 4.15 18.55 13.37
C VAL A 89 5.36 17.65 13.29
N ILE A 90 5.14 16.36 13.04
CA ILE A 90 6.18 15.34 12.93
C ILE A 90 6.07 14.65 11.58
N LYS A 91 7.21 14.40 10.93
CA LYS A 91 7.25 13.45 9.82
C LYS A 91 6.78 12.08 10.30
N HIS A 92 5.74 11.53 9.70
CA HIS A 92 5.14 10.29 10.21
C HIS A 92 5.57 9.07 9.41
N TRP A 93 5.27 9.05 8.12
CA TRP A 93 5.68 7.99 7.21
C TRP A 93 5.60 8.49 5.77
N ARG A 94 6.21 7.76 4.86
CA ARG A 94 6.17 8.04 3.43
C ARG A 94 5.72 6.79 2.70
N GLN A 95 5.01 6.97 1.59
CA GLN A 95 4.75 5.89 0.66
C GLN A 95 5.14 6.28 -0.76
N ASP A 96 5.86 5.38 -1.41
CA ASP A 96 6.23 5.48 -2.81
C ASP A 96 5.39 4.46 -3.58
N TRP A 97 4.71 4.92 -4.61
CA TRP A 97 3.93 4.10 -5.53
C TRP A 97 4.68 4.02 -6.86
N VAL A 98 5.10 2.82 -7.24
CA VAL A 98 5.88 2.58 -8.47
C VAL A 98 5.07 1.67 -9.40
N TYR A 99 4.71 2.19 -10.57
CA TYR A 99 3.99 1.45 -11.60
C TYR A 99 4.92 0.49 -12.33
N GLU A 100 4.56 -0.79 -12.41
CA GLU A 100 5.32 -1.85 -13.09
C GLU A 100 6.80 -1.94 -12.64
N GLY A 101 7.10 -1.54 -11.39
CA GLY A 101 8.46 -1.57 -10.85
C GLY A 101 9.04 -2.99 -10.80
N ASN A 102 10.35 -3.15 -11.00
CA ASN A 102 11.02 -4.45 -11.15
C ASN A 102 11.72 -4.95 -9.87
N GLU A 103 11.67 -4.20 -8.78
CA GLU A 103 12.33 -4.57 -7.53
C GLU A 103 11.54 -4.16 -6.30
N MET A 104 11.55 -5.03 -5.30
CA MET A 104 10.99 -4.78 -3.99
C MET A 104 11.84 -5.35 -2.86
N PHE A 105 11.72 -4.79 -1.66
CA PHE A 105 12.29 -5.34 -0.44
C PHE A 105 11.20 -6.04 0.38
N VAL A 106 11.38 -7.34 0.60
CA VAL A 106 10.47 -8.17 1.40
C VAL A 106 11.07 -8.34 2.79
N TYR A 107 10.28 -8.09 3.82
CA TYR A 107 10.72 -8.31 5.20
C TYR A 107 10.87 -9.82 5.46
N ASP A 108 11.98 -10.21 6.11
CA ASP A 108 12.18 -11.59 6.57
C ASP A 108 11.88 -11.66 8.08
N LYS A 109 12.85 -11.28 8.91
CA LYS A 109 12.73 -11.21 10.37
C LYS A 109 13.89 -10.45 10.96
N ASN A 110 13.78 -10.01 12.21
CA ASN A 110 14.87 -9.38 12.97
C ASN A 110 15.50 -8.20 12.22
N GLN A 111 14.65 -7.34 11.62
CA GLN A 111 15.09 -6.16 10.86
C GLN A 111 15.89 -6.49 9.58
N ARG A 112 15.79 -7.73 9.09
CA ARG A 112 16.40 -8.15 7.81
C ARG A 112 15.40 -8.06 6.67
N TRP A 113 15.93 -7.66 5.52
CA TRP A 113 15.20 -7.45 4.28
C TRP A 113 15.85 -8.24 3.16
N THR A 114 15.03 -8.87 2.33
CA THR A 114 15.49 -9.59 1.15
C THR A 114 15.07 -8.81 -0.09
N LYS A 115 16.03 -8.54 -0.98
CA LYS A 115 15.73 -7.95 -2.28
C LYS A 115 15.07 -9.00 -3.17
N LYS A 116 13.89 -8.70 -3.70
CA LYS A 116 13.19 -9.51 -4.70
C LYS A 116 13.17 -8.75 -6.03
N ILE A 117 13.68 -9.39 -7.07
CA ILE A 117 13.55 -8.91 -8.46
C ILE A 117 12.30 -9.55 -9.04
N LEU A 118 11.47 -8.73 -9.70
CA LEU A 118 10.20 -9.15 -10.28
C LEU A 118 10.29 -9.18 -11.81
N THR A 119 9.65 -10.16 -12.43
CA THR A 119 9.56 -10.23 -13.90
C THR A 119 8.53 -9.24 -14.44
N LYS A 120 8.58 -8.96 -15.74
CA LYS A 120 7.58 -8.09 -16.39
C LYS A 120 6.16 -8.65 -16.25
N GLU A 121 6.02 -9.97 -16.29
CA GLU A 121 4.75 -10.66 -16.14
C GLU A 121 4.18 -10.49 -14.73
N GLU A 122 5.03 -10.49 -13.70
CA GLU A 122 4.62 -10.26 -12.32
C GLU A 122 4.15 -8.81 -12.08
N THR A 123 4.72 -7.84 -12.79
CA THR A 123 4.54 -6.41 -12.52
C THR A 123 3.55 -5.72 -13.44
N LYS A 124 3.28 -6.28 -14.62
CA LYS A 124 2.39 -5.72 -15.65
C LYS A 124 1.04 -5.27 -15.07
N GLY A 125 0.71 -3.99 -15.24
CA GLY A 125 -0.53 -3.39 -14.76
C GLY A 125 -0.65 -3.23 -13.25
N LYS A 126 0.42 -3.48 -12.49
CA LYS A 126 0.43 -3.43 -11.02
C LYS A 126 1.26 -2.27 -10.51
N TRP A 127 0.98 -1.91 -9.26
CA TRP A 127 1.74 -0.93 -8.49
C TRP A 127 2.42 -1.61 -7.32
N ILE A 128 3.68 -1.24 -7.09
CA ILE A 128 4.39 -1.52 -5.86
C ILE A 128 4.18 -0.32 -4.92
N GLN A 129 3.63 -0.56 -3.75
CA GLN A 129 3.62 0.38 -2.64
C GLN A 129 4.84 0.10 -1.75
N LYS A 130 5.72 1.07 -1.58
CA LYS A 130 6.85 1.02 -0.65
C LYS A 130 6.58 1.96 0.50
N VAL A 131 6.46 1.42 1.71
CA VAL A 131 6.16 2.19 2.91
C VAL A 131 7.43 2.37 3.73
N TYR A 132 7.71 3.61 4.11
CA TYR A 132 8.88 4.00 4.89
C TYR A 132 8.48 4.55 6.26
N GLN A 133 9.34 4.38 7.25
CA GLN A 133 9.14 4.92 8.59
C GLN A 133 9.53 6.41 8.68
N VAL A 134 9.42 6.97 9.89
CA VAL A 134 9.80 8.36 10.20
C VAL A 134 11.23 8.68 9.76
N ASP A 135 12.14 7.72 9.92
CA ASP A 135 13.57 7.80 9.62
C ASP A 135 13.94 7.34 8.19
N ASP A 136 12.95 7.17 7.31
CA ASP A 136 13.08 6.62 5.96
C ASP A 136 13.60 5.17 5.89
N SER A 137 13.64 4.44 7.01
CA SER A 137 13.87 2.99 6.96
C SER A 137 12.66 2.28 6.31
N PRO A 138 12.88 1.20 5.53
CA PRO A 138 11.79 0.41 4.98
C PRO A 138 10.88 -0.13 6.09
N ARG A 139 9.57 -0.02 5.89
CA ARG A 139 8.56 -0.55 6.80
C ARG A 139 7.88 -1.78 6.23
N TYR A 140 7.49 -1.76 4.96
CA TYR A 140 7.05 -2.93 4.18
C TYR A 140 6.86 -2.51 2.72
N GLU A 141 6.90 -3.49 1.82
CA GLU A 141 6.57 -3.28 0.42
C GLU A 141 5.53 -4.31 -0.03
N GLY A 142 4.53 -3.86 -0.77
CA GLY A 142 3.45 -4.69 -1.31
C GLY A 142 3.23 -4.43 -2.80
N ILE A 143 2.77 -5.43 -3.53
CA ILE A 143 2.46 -5.31 -4.95
C ILE A 143 1.02 -5.77 -5.22
N GLY A 144 0.30 -5.04 -6.07
CA GLY A 144 -1.09 -5.36 -6.41
C GLY A 144 -1.60 -4.51 -7.57
N SER A 145 -2.74 -4.90 -8.14
CA SER A 145 -3.47 -4.08 -9.11
C SER A 145 -4.62 -3.37 -8.41
N TRP A 146 -4.86 -2.11 -8.79
CA TRP A 146 -6.10 -1.42 -8.45
C TRP A 146 -7.29 -2.09 -9.12
N ILE A 147 -8.33 -2.36 -8.33
CA ILE A 147 -9.59 -2.99 -8.73
C ILE A 147 -10.68 -1.93 -8.63
N LYS A 148 -11.51 -1.85 -9.67
CA LYS A 148 -12.71 -1.01 -9.70
C LYS A 148 -13.93 -1.86 -10.06
N VAL A 149 -14.82 -2.07 -9.11
CA VAL A 149 -16.01 -2.92 -9.25
C VAL A 149 -17.14 -2.38 -8.39
N ASP A 150 -18.36 -2.33 -8.92
CA ASP A 150 -19.58 -1.89 -8.21
C ASP A 150 -19.42 -0.55 -7.46
N GLY A 151 -18.79 0.42 -8.12
CA GLY A 151 -18.54 1.76 -7.55
C GLY A 151 -17.42 1.82 -6.49
N LYS A 152 -16.82 0.68 -6.13
CA LYS A 152 -15.68 0.62 -5.20
C LYS A 152 -14.38 0.62 -5.98
N THR A 153 -13.41 1.40 -5.50
CA THR A 153 -12.03 1.40 -5.99
C THR A 153 -11.14 1.05 -4.82
N TYR A 154 -10.35 -0.02 -4.95
CA TYR A 154 -9.42 -0.43 -3.90
C TYR A 154 -8.18 -1.09 -4.49
N TRP A 155 -7.11 -1.06 -3.72
CA TRP A 155 -5.88 -1.79 -3.97
C TRP A 155 -5.64 -2.68 -2.77
N GLU A 156 -5.12 -3.89 -2.97
CA GLU A 156 -4.87 -4.80 -1.88
C GLU A 156 -3.54 -5.51 -2.07
N SER A 157 -2.82 -5.73 -0.96
CA SER A 157 -1.62 -6.55 -0.93
C SER A 157 -1.47 -7.24 0.41
N THR A 158 -0.81 -8.39 0.41
CA THR A 158 -0.37 -9.09 1.61
C THR A 158 1.15 -9.15 1.63
N THR A 159 1.77 -8.70 2.71
CA THR A 159 3.24 -8.66 2.85
C THR A 159 3.66 -8.79 4.31
N ASP A 160 4.85 -9.31 4.52
CA ASP A 160 5.44 -9.38 5.86
C ASP A 160 6.02 -8.02 6.25
N ALA A 161 5.97 -7.73 7.55
CA ALA A 161 6.38 -6.45 8.13
C ALA A 161 6.96 -6.64 9.54
N PRO A 162 7.85 -5.74 9.99
CA PRO A 162 8.27 -5.69 11.37
C PRO A 162 7.11 -5.29 12.28
N LEU A 163 7.26 -5.59 13.58
CA LEU A 163 6.37 -5.04 14.59
C LEU A 163 6.40 -3.50 14.55
N PRO A 164 5.25 -2.84 14.78
CA PRO A 164 5.21 -1.42 15.05
C PRO A 164 6.07 -1.08 16.28
N ARG A 165 6.81 0.04 16.24
CA ARG A 165 7.73 0.46 17.32
C ARG A 165 7.13 0.42 18.73
N ARG A 166 5.85 0.79 18.87
CA ARG A 166 5.11 0.78 20.15
C ARG A 166 4.93 -0.62 20.77
N GLU A 167 5.09 -1.67 19.97
CA GLU A 167 4.96 -3.06 20.40
C GLU A 167 6.30 -3.62 20.88
N TYR A 168 7.45 -3.03 20.52
CA TYR A 168 8.78 -3.54 20.90
C TYR A 168 9.00 -3.65 22.41
N SER A 169 8.36 -2.80 23.21
CA SER A 169 8.45 -2.84 24.68
C SER A 169 7.32 -3.62 25.34
N LYS A 170 6.35 -4.12 24.55
CA LYS A 170 5.15 -4.81 25.05
C LYS A 170 5.12 -6.29 24.66
N ARG A 171 5.82 -6.65 23.59
CA ARG A 171 5.75 -7.95 22.93
C ARG A 171 7.14 -8.55 22.81
N SER A 172 7.22 -9.85 23.06
CA SER A 172 8.41 -10.67 22.82
C SER A 172 8.06 -12.04 22.25
N ASP A 173 6.79 -12.26 21.91
CA ASP A 173 6.20 -13.54 21.51
C ASP A 173 6.32 -13.83 20.01
N TYR A 174 6.58 -12.80 19.18
CA TYR A 174 6.88 -12.90 17.75
C TYR A 174 7.55 -11.62 17.25
N ASN A 175 8.07 -11.63 16.03
CA ASN A 175 8.83 -10.53 15.42
C ASN A 175 8.46 -10.22 13.95
N VAL A 176 7.53 -10.99 13.36
CA VAL A 176 7.04 -10.82 11.99
C VAL A 176 5.52 -10.69 12.02
N LEU A 177 4.99 -9.72 11.28
CA LEU A 177 3.57 -9.56 11.01
C LEU A 177 3.29 -9.81 9.54
N GLN A 178 2.31 -10.67 9.24
CA GLN A 178 1.72 -10.69 7.91
C GLN A 178 0.60 -9.64 7.85
N ARG A 179 0.76 -8.63 6.99
CA ARG A 179 -0.15 -7.50 6.88
C ARG A 179 -0.90 -7.53 5.57
N THR A 180 -2.22 -7.36 5.64
CA THR A 180 -3.06 -7.03 4.50
C THR A 180 -3.29 -5.52 4.47
N ASN A 181 -2.90 -4.86 3.38
CA ASN A 181 -3.08 -3.43 3.17
C ASN A 181 -4.23 -3.22 2.19
N ARG A 182 -5.18 -2.32 2.49
CA ARG A 182 -6.35 -1.99 1.66
C ARG A 182 -6.75 -0.53 1.80
#